data_AF-A0A7T4PKZ0-F1
#
_entry.id   AF-A0A7T4PKZ0-F1
#
_cell.length_a   1.000
_cell.length_b   1.000
_cell.length_c   1.000
_cell.angle_alpha   90.00
_cell.angle_beta   90.00
_cell.angle_gamma   90.00
#
_symmetry.space_group_name_H-M   'P 1'
#
loop_
_entity.id
_entity.type
_entity.pdbx_description
1 polymer ?
#
loop_
_entity_poly.entity_id
_entity_poly.type
_entity_poly.pdbx_seq_one_letter_code
_entity_poly.pdbx_strand_id
1 'polypeptide(L)'
;MIKDPEASREGPFPYDALAPAGVTPWTTHADMRDVSFELLARHLMTPVTQQAWDELRGVRRRLLVDLLLYDVDMEAELPLAAAEIDRELALEAAPQDPQQAAEQDPPPDSLPEATARLVADLVRFDV
;
A
#
# COMPACT_ATOMS: atom_id res chain seq x y z
N MET A 1 -20.58 -0.69 -6.22
CA MET A 1 -19.12 -0.48 -6.17
C MET A 1 -18.57 -1.06 -7.45
N ILE A 2 -18.13 -0.21 -8.36
CA ILE A 2 -17.59 -0.62 -9.66
C ILE A 2 -16.08 -0.77 -9.44
N LYS A 3 -15.53 -1.95 -9.73
CA LYS A 3 -14.10 -2.18 -9.65
C LYS A 3 -13.43 -1.53 -10.84
N ASP A 4 -12.26 -0.96 -10.63
CA ASP A 4 -11.42 -0.40 -11.69
C ASP A 4 -11.09 -1.48 -12.75
N PRO A 5 -11.49 -1.29 -14.03
CA PRO A 5 -11.18 -2.22 -15.12
C PRO A 5 -9.71 -2.19 -15.57
N GLU A 6 -8.99 -1.09 -15.36
CA GLU A 6 -7.55 -0.93 -15.69
C GLU A 6 -6.66 -1.63 -14.66
N ALA A 7 -7.13 -1.79 -13.43
CA ALA A 7 -6.54 -2.67 -12.42
C ALA A 7 -6.82 -4.16 -12.71
N SER A 8 -6.72 -4.56 -13.99
CA SER A 8 -7.05 -5.89 -14.52
C SER A 8 -6.28 -6.99 -13.78
N ARG A 9 -6.88 -7.44 -12.70
CA ARG A 9 -6.47 -8.58 -11.91
C ARG A 9 -7.05 -9.82 -12.56
N GLU A 10 -6.21 -10.83 -12.79
CA GLU A 10 -6.69 -12.14 -13.19
C GLU A 10 -7.44 -12.79 -12.03
N GLY A 11 -8.77 -12.88 -12.15
CA GLY A 11 -9.64 -13.58 -11.20
C GLY A 11 -10.61 -12.68 -10.41
N PRO A 12 -11.48 -13.29 -9.58
CA PRO A 12 -12.43 -12.54 -8.77
C PRO A 12 -11.70 -11.72 -7.72
N PHE A 13 -12.32 -10.59 -7.35
CA PHE A 13 -11.76 -9.72 -6.32
C PHE A 13 -11.79 -10.42 -4.95
N PRO A 14 -10.75 -10.30 -4.10
CA PRO A 14 -10.59 -11.17 -2.94
C PRO A 14 -11.75 -11.12 -1.95
N TYR A 15 -12.29 -9.94 -1.70
CA TYR A 15 -13.44 -9.78 -0.83
C TYR A 15 -14.71 -10.45 -1.38
N ASP A 16 -14.90 -10.46 -2.71
CA ASP A 16 -16.05 -11.14 -3.32
C ASP A 16 -15.88 -12.66 -3.25
N ALA A 17 -14.66 -13.16 -3.47
CA ALA A 17 -14.35 -14.58 -3.37
C ALA A 17 -14.58 -15.12 -1.95
N LEU A 18 -14.33 -14.31 -0.92
CA LEU A 18 -14.50 -14.68 0.48
C LEU A 18 -15.84 -14.26 1.10
N ALA A 19 -16.68 -13.52 0.37
CA ALA A 19 -17.99 -13.07 0.86
C ALA A 19 -18.88 -14.21 1.39
N PRO A 20 -18.92 -15.43 0.80
CA PRO A 20 -19.67 -16.56 1.36
C PRO A 20 -19.19 -17.04 2.74
N ALA A 21 -17.93 -16.76 3.09
CA ALA A 21 -17.38 -16.99 4.43
C ALA A 21 -17.67 -15.84 5.41
N GLY A 22 -18.37 -14.79 4.97
CA GLY A 22 -18.71 -13.61 5.77
C GLY A 22 -17.61 -12.55 5.80
N VAL A 23 -16.58 -12.68 4.96
CA VAL A 23 -15.49 -11.72 4.90
C VAL A 23 -15.93 -10.46 4.17
N THR A 24 -15.58 -9.32 4.75
CA THR A 24 -15.84 -7.98 4.22
C THR A 24 -14.58 -7.10 4.39
N PRO A 25 -14.49 -5.94 3.72
CA PRO A 25 -13.40 -4.99 3.96
C PRO A 25 -13.21 -4.59 5.43
N TRP A 26 -14.29 -4.64 6.22
CA TRP A 26 -14.31 -4.31 7.64
C TRP A 26 -13.86 -5.46 8.56
N THR A 27 -13.64 -6.66 8.01
CA THR A 27 -13.17 -7.82 8.80
C THR A 27 -11.81 -7.49 9.40
N THR A 28 -11.61 -7.67 10.70
CA THR A 28 -10.33 -7.28 11.29
C THR A 28 -9.19 -8.14 10.74
N HIS A 29 -7.96 -7.65 10.81
CA HIS A 29 -6.82 -8.45 10.38
C HIS A 29 -6.63 -9.70 11.25
N ALA A 30 -6.98 -9.63 12.54
CA ALA A 30 -6.97 -10.78 13.42
C ALA A 30 -7.95 -11.86 12.93
N ASP A 31 -9.21 -11.48 12.69
CA ASP A 31 -10.25 -12.41 12.23
C ASP A 31 -9.91 -13.00 10.84
N MET A 32 -9.26 -12.22 9.97
CA MET A 32 -8.83 -12.68 8.64
C MET A 32 -7.89 -13.89 8.68
N ARG A 33 -7.08 -14.03 9.75
CA ARG A 33 -6.19 -15.19 9.91
C ARG A 33 -6.98 -16.49 10.10
N ASP A 34 -8.10 -16.40 10.79
CA ASP A 34 -8.94 -17.55 11.15
C ASP A 34 -9.96 -17.92 10.05
N VAL A 35 -10.13 -17.08 9.03
CA VAL A 35 -11.01 -17.34 7.87
C VAL A 35 -10.71 -18.67 7.19
N SER A 36 -9.44 -19.11 7.16
CA SER A 36 -9.07 -20.41 6.60
C SER A 36 -9.79 -21.59 7.27
N PHE A 37 -10.02 -21.51 8.59
CA PHE A 37 -10.77 -22.53 9.33
C PHE A 37 -12.24 -22.53 8.94
N GLU A 38 -12.84 -21.33 8.78
CA GLU A 38 -14.24 -21.22 8.36
C GLU A 38 -14.44 -21.74 6.93
N LEU A 39 -13.50 -21.44 6.03
CA LEU A 39 -13.50 -21.98 4.67
C LEU A 39 -13.44 -23.51 4.65
N LEU A 40 -12.60 -24.12 5.50
CA LEU A 40 -12.53 -25.57 5.64
C LEU A 40 -13.81 -26.15 6.24
N ALA A 41 -14.30 -25.58 7.34
CA ALA A 41 -15.51 -26.03 8.02
C ALA A 41 -16.74 -26.02 7.10
N ARG A 42 -16.87 -24.98 6.28
CA ARG A 42 -17.97 -24.82 5.31
C ARG A 42 -17.72 -25.48 3.96
N HIS A 43 -16.60 -26.17 3.78
CA HIS A 43 -16.24 -26.82 2.50
C HIS A 43 -16.15 -25.81 1.34
N LEU A 44 -15.75 -24.58 1.64
CA LEU A 44 -15.55 -23.48 0.70
C LEU A 44 -14.09 -23.32 0.27
N MET A 45 -13.18 -24.17 0.76
CA MET A 45 -11.76 -24.12 0.42
C MET A 45 -11.50 -24.63 -1.02
N THR A 46 -11.52 -23.69 -1.96
CA THR A 46 -11.14 -23.86 -3.36
C THR A 46 -9.81 -23.14 -3.64
N PRO A 47 -9.12 -23.43 -4.77
CA PRO A 47 -7.90 -22.70 -5.13
C PRO A 47 -8.12 -21.17 -5.20
N VAL A 48 -9.29 -20.73 -5.69
CA VAL A 48 -9.65 -19.32 -5.80
C VAL A 48 -9.80 -18.67 -4.43
N THR A 49 -10.54 -19.30 -3.51
CA THR A 49 -10.71 -18.77 -2.14
C THR A 49 -9.42 -18.84 -1.33
N GLN A 50 -8.59 -19.85 -1.59
CA GLN A 50 -7.27 -19.95 -0.96
C GLN A 50 -6.36 -18.81 -1.41
N GLN A 51 -6.30 -18.53 -2.71
CA GLN A 51 -5.55 -17.40 -3.25
C GLN A 51 -6.07 -16.06 -2.69
N ALA A 52 -7.39 -15.87 -2.66
CA ALA A 52 -8.00 -14.67 -2.07
C ALA A 52 -7.64 -14.50 -0.58
N TRP A 53 -7.65 -15.59 0.18
CA TRP A 53 -7.20 -15.59 1.58
C TRP A 53 -5.71 -15.27 1.71
N ASP A 54 -4.85 -15.84 0.85
CA ASP A 54 -3.41 -15.55 0.83
C ASP A 54 -3.12 -14.07 0.54
N GLU A 55 -3.92 -13.42 -0.30
CA GLU A 55 -3.82 -11.99 -0.58
C GLU A 55 -4.26 -11.12 0.62
N LEU A 56 -5.32 -11.52 1.33
CA LEU A 56 -5.90 -10.71 2.41
C LEU A 56 -5.28 -10.99 3.79
N ARG A 57 -4.67 -12.16 4.03
CA ARG A 57 -4.06 -12.50 5.32
C ARG A 57 -2.75 -11.79 5.61
N GLY A 58 -2.13 -11.17 4.61
CA GLY A 58 -0.92 -10.36 4.77
C GLY A 58 -1.25 -8.87 4.78
N VAL A 59 -0.82 -8.13 5.80
CA VAL A 59 -1.14 -6.69 5.95
C VAL A 59 -0.80 -5.90 4.69
N ARG A 60 0.43 -6.05 4.16
CA ARG A 60 0.88 -5.31 2.97
C ARG A 60 0.03 -5.59 1.74
N ARG A 61 -0.26 -6.86 1.45
CA ARG A 61 -1.06 -7.25 0.27
C ARG A 61 -2.51 -6.79 0.43
N ARG A 62 -3.06 -6.91 1.65
CA ARG A 62 -4.40 -6.42 1.97
C ARG A 62 -4.52 -4.92 1.79
N LEU A 63 -3.55 -4.13 2.22
CA LEU A 63 -3.55 -2.67 2.00
C LEU A 63 -3.62 -2.33 0.50
N LEU A 64 -2.89 -3.06 -0.35
CA LEU A 64 -2.98 -2.87 -1.81
C LEU A 64 -4.37 -3.22 -2.36
N VAL A 65 -5.01 -4.26 -1.84
CA VAL A 65 -6.40 -4.61 -2.21
C VAL A 65 -7.38 -3.53 -1.74
N ASP A 66 -7.19 -3.04 -0.52
CA ASP A 66 -8.05 -2.01 0.08
C ASP A 66 -7.93 -0.67 -0.66
N LEU A 67 -6.76 -0.32 -1.19
CA LEU A 67 -6.57 0.87 -2.03
C LEU A 67 -7.44 0.83 -3.30
N LEU A 68 -7.64 -0.35 -3.89
CA LEU A 68 -8.52 -0.52 -5.06
C LEU A 68 -10.02 -0.37 -4.74
N LEU A 69 -10.38 -0.26 -3.46
CA LEU A 69 -11.74 0.04 -3.03
C LEU A 69 -12.02 1.54 -2.95
N TYR A 70 -10.99 2.38 -2.94
CA TYR A 70 -11.16 3.83 -2.90
C TYR A 70 -11.55 4.32 -4.28
N ASP A 71 -12.77 4.82 -4.37
CA ASP A 71 -13.26 5.56 -5.53
C ASP A 71 -12.73 7.00 -5.44
N VAL A 72 -11.57 7.23 -6.06
CA VAL A 72 -10.91 8.54 -6.09
C VAL A 72 -11.26 9.22 -7.41
N ASP A 73 -11.90 10.38 -7.34
CA ASP A 73 -12.07 11.24 -8.51
C ASP A 73 -10.74 11.92 -8.84
N MET A 74 -9.98 11.29 -9.73
CA MET A 74 -8.64 11.75 -10.11
C MET A 74 -8.64 13.17 -10.68
N GLU A 75 -9.69 13.58 -11.40
CA GLU A 75 -9.76 14.92 -11.99
C GLU A 75 -9.93 16.00 -10.91
N ALA A 76 -10.66 15.67 -9.84
CA ALA A 76 -10.83 16.57 -8.70
C ALA A 76 -9.62 16.57 -7.75
N GLU A 77 -9.00 15.40 -7.52
CA GLU A 77 -7.98 15.20 -6.48
C GLU A 77 -6.55 15.50 -6.96
N LEU A 78 -6.21 15.22 -8.23
CA LEU A 78 -4.86 15.45 -8.76
C LEU A 78 -4.36 16.90 -8.60
N PRO A 79 -5.15 17.95 -8.91
CA PRO A 79 -4.70 19.33 -8.74
C PRO A 79 -4.39 19.68 -7.29
N LEU A 80 -5.16 19.14 -6.34
CA LEU A 80 -4.97 19.37 -4.90
C LEU A 80 -3.71 18.66 -4.40
N ALA A 81 -3.52 17.40 -4.79
CA ALA A 81 -2.34 16.63 -4.44
C ALA A 81 -1.05 17.27 -4.99
N ALA A 82 -1.07 17.75 -6.25
CA ALA A 82 0.06 18.45 -6.84
C ALA A 82 0.41 19.74 -6.07
N ALA A 83 -0.60 20.54 -5.72
CA ALA A 83 -0.40 21.77 -4.95
C ALA A 83 0.12 21.52 -3.53
N GLU A 84 -0.25 20.40 -2.90
CA GLU A 84 0.28 20.00 -1.59
C GLU A 84 1.76 19.61 -1.70
N ILE A 85 2.11 18.76 -2.67
CA ILE A 85 3.49 18.33 -2.92
C ILE A 85 4.37 19.54 -3.22
N ASP A 86 3.92 20.46 -4.08
CA ASP A 86 4.65 21.70 -4.38
C ASP A 86 4.90 22.54 -3.12
N ARG A 87 3.93 22.59 -2.20
CA ARG A 87 4.08 23.30 -0.92
C ARG A 87 5.08 22.63 0.00
N GLU A 88 5.02 21.30 0.13
CA GLU A 88 5.95 20.53 0.95
C GLU A 88 7.39 20.66 0.43
N LEU A 89 7.59 20.53 -0.88
CA LEU A 89 8.89 20.72 -1.51
C LEU A 89 9.42 22.16 -1.33
N ALA A 90 8.56 23.17 -1.39
CA ALA A 90 8.96 24.55 -1.14
C ALA A 90 9.36 24.80 0.32
N LEU A 91 8.71 24.13 1.28
CA LEU A 91 9.06 24.19 2.70
C LEU A 91 10.39 23.48 2.98
N GLU A 92 10.66 22.37 2.30
CA GLU A 92 11.92 21.64 2.43
C GLU A 92 13.09 22.39 1.77
N ALA A 93 12.84 23.08 0.65
CA ALA A 93 13.83 23.91 -0.03
C ALA A 93 14.10 25.25 0.67
N ALA A 94 13.27 25.65 1.64
CA ALA A 94 13.50 26.87 2.41
C ALA A 94 14.73 26.70 3.32
N PRO A 95 15.71 27.62 3.29
CA PRO A 95 16.91 27.49 4.11
C PRO A 95 16.53 27.49 5.60
N GLN A 96 16.81 26.37 6.28
CA GLN A 96 16.35 26.14 7.65
C GLN A 96 17.16 26.87 8.72
N ASP A 97 18.36 27.40 8.39
CA ASP A 97 19.10 28.32 9.26
C ASP A 97 20.16 29.08 8.45
N PRO A 98 20.35 30.39 8.63
CA PRO A 98 21.42 31.15 7.97
C PRO A 98 22.84 30.69 8.38
N GLN A 99 22.98 29.86 9.42
CA GLN A 99 24.25 29.26 9.83
C GLN A 99 24.67 28.02 9.03
N GLN A 100 23.75 27.33 8.33
CA GLN A 100 24.09 26.16 7.51
C GLN A 100 24.64 26.52 6.13
N ALA A 101 24.40 27.75 5.66
CA ALA A 101 24.92 28.24 4.38
C ALA A 101 26.45 28.47 4.37
N ALA A 102 27.10 28.48 5.54
CA ALA A 102 28.54 28.72 5.65
C ALA A 102 29.40 27.43 5.65
N GLU A 103 28.78 26.25 5.70
CA GLU A 103 29.47 24.95 5.79
C GLU A 103 28.96 23.96 4.73
N GLN A 104 29.11 24.32 3.45
CA GLN A 104 29.13 23.36 2.32
C GLN A 104 30.57 23.42 1.76
N ASP A 105 31.41 22.40 1.83
CA ASP A 105 31.23 21.02 1.33
C ASP A 105 31.92 19.94 2.20
N PRO A 106 31.33 18.74 2.24
CA PRO A 106 32.02 17.52 1.83
C PRO A 106 31.26 16.79 0.68
N PRO A 107 31.92 15.87 -0.06
CA PRO A 107 31.59 15.50 -1.44
C PRO A 107 30.21 14.86 -1.69
N PRO A 108 29.74 14.87 -2.96
CA PRO A 108 28.34 14.60 -3.36
C PRO A 108 27.84 13.14 -3.23
N ASP A 109 28.65 12.22 -2.68
CA ASP A 109 28.36 10.77 -2.73
C ASP A 109 28.01 10.14 -1.37
N SER A 110 27.91 10.90 -0.28
CA SER A 110 27.50 10.33 1.02
C SER A 110 26.07 10.72 1.38
N LEU A 111 25.10 9.85 1.06
CA LEU A 111 23.83 9.85 1.76
C LEU A 111 24.10 9.62 3.26
N PRO A 112 23.38 10.29 4.18
CA PRO A 112 23.45 9.97 5.60
C PRO A 112 23.24 8.46 5.79
N GLU A 113 24.03 7.81 6.65
CA GLU A 113 24.04 6.35 6.81
C GLU A 113 22.63 5.78 7.11
N ALA A 114 21.80 6.56 7.81
CA ALA A 114 20.41 6.24 8.06
C ALA A 114 19.57 6.20 6.78
N THR A 115 19.74 7.17 5.89
CA THR A 115 19.07 7.25 4.58
C THR A 115 19.56 6.15 3.65
N ALA A 116 20.86 5.88 3.63
CA ALA A 116 21.45 4.79 2.85
C ALA A 116 20.91 3.41 3.28
N ARG A 117 20.72 3.19 4.60
CA ARG A 117 20.09 1.97 5.12
C ARG A 117 18.63 1.85 4.71
N LEU A 118 17.86 2.93 4.84
CA LEU A 118 16.44 2.92 4.49
C LEU A 118 16.23 2.59 3.00
N VAL A 119 17.06 3.19 2.13
CA VAL A 119 17.03 2.92 0.68
C VAL A 119 17.46 1.48 0.38
N ALA A 120 18.49 0.96 1.04
CA ALA A 120 18.93 -0.42 0.86
C ALA A 120 17.86 -1.43 1.31
N ASP A 121 17.11 -1.14 2.38
CA ASP A 121 16.01 -1.97 2.85
C ASP A 121 14.79 -1.90 1.93
N LEU A 122 14.54 -0.76 1.28
CA LEU A 122 13.46 -0.57 0.30
C LEU A 122 13.77 -1.17 -1.08
N VAL A 123 15.04 -1.17 -1.49
CA VAL A 123 15.49 -1.63 -2.82
C VAL A 123 15.83 -3.13 -2.83
N ARG A 124 15.92 -3.79 -1.67
CA ARG A 124 16.01 -5.24 -1.60
C ARG A 124 14.66 -5.88 -1.97
N PHE A 125 14.47 -6.06 -3.26
CA PHE A 125 13.51 -7.02 -3.80
C PHE A 125 14.00 -8.43 -3.46
N ASP A 126 13.57 -8.96 -2.32
CA ASP A 126 13.73 -10.39 -2.04
C ASP A 126 12.86 -11.18 -3.02
N VAL A 127 13.53 -11.99 -3.85
CA VAL A 127 12.99 -13.05 -4.70
C VAL A 127 12.81 -14.31 -3.86
#